data_AF-A0A1H7Q8C8-F1
#
_entry.id   AF-A0A1H7Q8C8-F1
#
_cell.length_a   1.000
_cell.length_b   1.000
_cell.length_c   1.000
_cell.angle_alpha   90.00
_cell.angle_beta   90.00
_cell.angle_gamma   90.00
#
_symmetry.space_group_name_H-M   'P 1'
#
loop_
_entity.id
_entity.type
_entity.pdbx_description
1 polymer ?
#
loop_
_entity_poly.entity_id
_entity_poly.type
_entity_poly.pdbx_seq_one_letter_code
_entity_poly.pdbx_strand_id
1 'polypeptide(L)'
;MRALRIVFPSLCVLLSACAAKQAPPLQRYSLGMGRAEYRNYGGAKALCEAEPRWLSDELSSLNGVLSRFLASTEHAAQPDGLQHAEHLALLQEASQTLGPVLEIHAQNLRALPSCGFHRSGAFPDIARRGTELVKDAKARLDGAAGAVAAAELRQAQRQWEAEAPAREAQAKQTWCSANVTVGSGDLYFARQYPNGRTEWLFCDGLMVEQPPEGEPTLFTPDWISRRDRRRIQPQKYLDAAKAYPSEEIDRRPDSGPGAGTEAATR
;
A
#
# COMPACT_ATOMS: atom_id res chain seq x y z
N MET A 1 55.02 16.88 79.48
CA MET A 1 54.50 16.57 78.13
C MET A 1 52.98 16.48 78.22
N ARG A 2 52.25 17.50 77.74
CA ARG A 2 50.78 17.57 77.77
C ARG A 2 50.27 17.61 76.33
N ALA A 3 49.40 16.67 75.96
CA ALA A 3 48.85 16.52 74.63
C ALA A 3 47.74 17.54 74.38
N LEU A 4 47.88 18.36 73.34
CA LEU A 4 46.86 19.29 72.85
C LEU A 4 46.10 18.60 71.71
N ARG A 5 44.85 18.16 71.97
CA ARG A 5 43.94 17.64 70.93
C ARG A 5 43.26 18.84 70.26
N ILE A 6 43.62 19.10 69.00
CA ILE A 6 42.95 20.08 68.14
C ILE A 6 41.86 19.33 67.36
N VAL A 7 40.60 19.69 67.59
CA VAL A 7 39.44 19.19 66.85
C VAL A 7 39.15 20.18 65.73
N PHE A 8 39.37 19.78 64.48
CA PHE A 8 38.96 20.55 63.30
C PHE A 8 37.47 20.28 63.02
N PRO A 9 36.60 21.30 62.98
CA PRO A 9 35.24 21.12 62.49
C PRO A 9 35.26 21.01 60.96
N SER A 10 34.82 19.86 60.45
CA SER A 10 34.61 19.61 59.02
C SER A 10 33.58 20.58 58.46
N LEU A 11 34.03 21.41 57.52
CA LEU A 11 33.17 22.27 56.69
C LEU A 11 32.46 21.38 55.65
N CYS A 12 31.26 20.90 55.97
CA CYS A 12 30.38 20.28 54.97
C CYS A 12 29.83 21.38 54.05
N VAL A 13 30.49 21.57 52.90
CA VAL A 13 29.93 22.32 51.77
C VAL A 13 28.78 21.49 51.20
N LEU A 14 27.56 21.86 51.55
CA LEU A 14 26.35 21.39 50.88
C LEU A 14 26.36 21.94 49.45
N LEU A 15 26.91 21.16 48.52
CA LEU A 15 26.64 21.34 47.10
C LEU A 15 25.14 21.03 46.90
N SER A 16 24.32 22.07 46.94
CA SER A 16 22.97 22.06 46.42
C SER A 16 23.05 21.70 44.93
N ALA A 17 23.02 20.40 44.64
CA ALA A 17 22.73 19.90 43.33
C ALA A 17 21.37 20.50 42.93
N CYS A 18 21.37 21.47 42.03
CA CYS A 18 20.20 21.78 41.23
C CYS A 18 19.75 20.44 40.65
N ALA A 19 18.67 19.88 41.17
CA ALA A 19 17.99 18.76 40.58
C ALA A 19 17.45 19.24 39.22
N ALA A 20 18.32 19.27 38.21
CA ALA A 20 17.95 19.51 36.85
C ALA A 20 16.89 18.44 36.54
N LYS A 21 15.66 18.88 36.26
CA LYS A 21 14.61 17.97 35.80
C LYS A 21 15.19 17.15 34.67
N GLN A 22 15.17 15.84 34.84
CA GLN A 22 15.72 14.93 33.87
C GLN A 22 14.97 15.13 32.55
N ALA A 23 15.73 15.43 31.48
CA ALA A 23 15.14 15.60 30.16
C ALA A 23 14.35 14.34 29.78
N PRO A 24 13.26 14.47 29.01
CA PRO A 24 12.51 13.32 28.51
C PRO A 24 13.44 12.33 27.79
N PRO A 25 13.14 11.02 27.84
CA PRO A 25 13.95 10.02 27.19
C PRO A 25 14.01 10.27 25.69
N LEU A 26 15.22 10.17 25.12
CA LEU A 26 15.43 10.30 23.68
C LEU A 26 14.87 9.07 22.98
N GLN A 27 14.01 9.29 21.99
CA GLN A 27 13.42 8.28 21.14
C GLN A 27 14.10 8.30 19.78
N ARG A 28 14.21 7.12 19.15
CA ARG A 28 14.77 6.96 17.81
C ARG A 28 13.67 6.48 16.88
N TYR A 29 13.59 7.10 15.72
CA TYR A 29 12.69 6.70 14.65
C TYR A 29 13.47 6.45 13.37
N SER A 30 13.08 5.43 12.63
CA SER A 30 13.58 5.12 11.31
C SER A 30 12.41 4.84 10.38
N LEU A 31 12.52 5.31 9.14
CA LEU A 31 11.56 5.05 8.07
C LEU A 31 12.33 5.02 6.75
N GLY A 32 12.38 3.85 6.11
CA GLY A 32 13.29 3.61 4.99
C GLY A 32 14.74 4.00 5.32
N MET A 33 15.32 4.89 4.53
CA MET A 33 16.68 5.42 4.77
C MET A 33 16.72 6.62 5.73
N GLY A 34 15.57 7.11 6.18
CA GLY A 34 15.46 8.21 7.13
C GLY A 34 15.69 7.73 8.56
N ARG A 35 16.42 8.53 9.35
CA ARG A 35 16.58 8.35 10.79
C ARG A 35 16.41 9.70 11.48
N ALA A 36 15.76 9.69 12.64
CA ALA A 36 15.64 10.86 13.50
C ALA A 36 15.69 10.46 14.97
N GLU A 37 16.25 11.36 15.77
CA GLU A 37 16.13 11.31 17.22
C GLU A 37 15.19 12.43 17.65
N TYR A 38 14.28 12.14 18.58
CA TYR A 38 13.26 13.07 19.02
C TYR A 38 12.82 12.79 20.45
N ARG A 39 12.21 13.78 21.09
CA ARG A 39 11.65 13.65 22.43
C ARG A 39 10.18 14.03 22.45
N ASN A 40 9.41 13.35 23.28
CA ASN A 40 8.09 13.81 23.68
C ASN A 40 8.25 14.70 24.91
N TYR A 41 8.15 16.02 24.72
CA TYR A 41 8.27 16.97 25.83
C TYR A 41 7.02 17.05 26.70
N GLY A 42 5.89 16.46 26.27
CA GLY A 42 4.65 16.44 27.07
C GLY A 42 4.02 17.82 27.33
N GLY A 43 4.55 18.88 26.72
CA GLY A 43 4.02 20.24 26.81
C GLY A 43 5.06 21.35 26.68
N ALA A 44 4.55 22.58 26.54
CA ALA A 44 5.34 23.81 26.35
C ALA A 44 6.42 24.02 27.41
N LYS A 45 6.12 23.79 28.69
CA LYS A 45 7.07 24.06 29.77
C LYS A 45 8.37 23.27 29.61
N ALA A 46 8.28 21.95 29.43
CA ALA A 46 9.45 21.10 29.27
C ALA A 46 10.16 21.33 27.94
N LEU A 47 9.42 21.67 26.87
CA LEU A 47 10.00 22.05 25.58
C LEU A 47 10.87 23.32 25.71
N CYS A 48 10.38 24.34 26.41
CA CYS A 48 11.10 25.61 26.56
C CYS A 48 12.26 25.54 27.56
N GLU A 49 12.28 24.53 28.43
CA GLU A 49 13.42 24.19 29.30
C GLU A 49 14.53 23.43 28.55
N ALA A 50 14.28 22.95 27.32
CA ALA A 50 15.25 22.22 26.51
C ALA A 50 16.36 23.13 25.96
N GLU A 51 17.56 22.55 25.76
CA GLU A 51 18.65 23.29 25.12
C GLU A 51 18.27 23.62 23.66
N PRO A 52 18.27 24.92 23.26
CA PRO A 52 17.77 25.32 21.94
C PRO A 52 18.51 24.66 20.77
N ARG A 53 19.81 24.40 20.92
CA ARG A 53 20.59 23.73 19.88
C ARG A 53 20.10 22.30 19.64
N TRP A 54 19.94 21.51 20.70
CA TRP A 54 19.44 20.14 20.60
C TRP A 54 18.01 20.08 20.07
N LEU A 55 17.14 20.97 20.54
CA LEU A 55 15.77 21.04 20.04
C LEU A 55 15.72 21.38 18.55
N SER A 56 16.57 22.31 18.09
CA SER A 56 16.70 22.64 16.67
C SER A 56 17.13 21.42 15.84
N ASP A 57 18.09 20.64 16.32
CA ASP A 57 18.59 19.44 15.65
C ASP A 57 17.51 18.34 15.59
N GLU A 58 16.79 18.10 16.69
CA GLU A 58 15.67 17.13 16.75
C GLU A 58 14.55 17.49 15.75
N LEU A 59 14.07 18.74 15.79
CA LEU A 59 12.99 19.20 14.91
C LEU A 59 13.43 19.17 13.43
N SER A 60 14.67 19.55 13.15
CA SER A 60 15.23 19.51 11.78
C SER A 60 15.40 18.08 11.28
N SER A 61 15.81 17.16 12.15
CA SER A 61 15.97 15.74 11.81
C SER A 61 14.64 15.11 11.45
N LEU A 62 13.58 15.38 12.22
CA LEU A 62 12.22 14.91 11.90
C LEU A 62 11.72 15.53 10.58
N ASN A 63 11.93 16.83 10.36
CA ASN A 63 11.62 17.46 9.07
C ASN A 63 12.34 16.75 7.90
N GLY A 64 13.60 16.36 8.09
CA GLY A 64 14.36 15.62 7.08
C GLY A 64 13.84 14.21 6.82
N VAL A 65 13.28 13.52 7.82
CA VAL A 65 12.61 12.22 7.62
C VAL A 65 11.30 12.41 6.85
N LEU A 66 10.46 13.36 7.26
CA LEU A 66 9.18 13.62 6.62
C LEU A 66 9.32 14.07 5.16
N SER A 67 10.27 14.97 4.89
CA SER A 67 10.53 15.44 3.52
C SER A 67 10.97 14.30 2.60
N ARG A 68 11.84 13.39 3.08
CA ARG A 68 12.25 12.22 2.30
C ARG A 68 11.10 11.24 2.10
N PHE A 69 10.31 10.97 3.14
CA PHE A 69 9.13 10.13 3.02
C PHE A 69 8.17 10.64 1.93
N LEU A 70 7.86 11.94 1.96
CA LEU A 70 6.95 12.55 0.99
C LEU A 70 7.47 12.47 -0.44
N ALA A 71 8.76 12.75 -0.65
CA ALA A 71 9.41 12.65 -1.96
C ALA A 71 9.47 11.19 -2.45
N SER A 72 9.90 10.26 -1.60
CA SER A 72 10.03 8.84 -1.93
C SER A 72 8.69 8.13 -2.13
N THR A 73 7.56 8.74 -1.75
CA THR A 73 6.23 8.15 -1.95
C THR A 73 5.35 8.97 -2.90
N GLU A 74 5.90 10.00 -3.56
CA GLU A 74 5.16 10.87 -4.48
C GLU A 74 4.48 10.09 -5.61
N HIS A 75 5.14 9.05 -6.09
CA HIS A 75 4.66 8.20 -7.18
C HIS A 75 4.15 6.83 -6.70
N ALA A 76 3.88 6.66 -5.40
CA ALA A 76 3.38 5.39 -4.86
C ALA A 76 2.05 4.94 -5.51
N ALA A 77 1.27 5.86 -6.08
CA ALA A 77 0.05 5.52 -6.82
C ALA A 77 0.30 5.08 -8.29
N GLN A 78 1.48 5.39 -8.85
CA GLN A 78 1.82 5.16 -10.26
C GLN A 78 2.38 3.73 -10.46
N PRO A 79 1.63 2.81 -11.09
CA PRO A 79 1.98 1.39 -11.16
C PRO A 79 3.19 1.07 -12.02
N ASP A 80 3.38 1.88 -13.07
CA ASP A 80 4.35 1.61 -14.13
C ASP A 80 5.72 2.23 -13.81
N GLY A 81 5.85 2.85 -12.63
CA GLY A 81 7.10 3.38 -12.15
C GLY A 81 8.07 2.25 -11.79
N LEU A 82 9.33 2.38 -12.20
CA LEU A 82 10.38 1.39 -11.91
C LEU A 82 10.57 1.10 -10.41
N GLN A 83 10.28 2.08 -9.55
CA GLN A 83 10.41 1.99 -8.09
C GLN A 83 9.06 1.83 -7.36
N HIS A 84 7.97 1.52 -8.08
CA HIS A 84 6.64 1.47 -7.50
C HIS A 84 6.54 0.55 -6.28
N ALA A 85 7.16 -0.64 -6.35
CA ALA A 85 7.17 -1.60 -5.25
C ALA A 85 7.87 -1.04 -4.00
N GLU A 86 8.99 -0.35 -4.17
CA GLU A 86 9.73 0.28 -3.06
C GLU A 86 8.93 1.44 -2.44
N HIS A 87 8.29 2.26 -3.28
CA HIS A 87 7.48 3.40 -2.84
C HIS A 87 6.25 2.94 -2.05
N LEU A 88 5.59 1.86 -2.49
CA LEU A 88 4.46 1.26 -1.77
C LEU A 88 4.88 0.61 -0.45
N ALA A 89 5.98 -0.13 -0.44
CA ALA A 89 6.50 -0.73 0.79
C ALA A 89 6.80 0.35 1.84
N LEU A 90 7.43 1.45 1.43
CA LEU A 90 7.69 2.60 2.30
C LEU A 90 6.40 3.26 2.80
N LEU A 91 5.39 3.40 1.93
CA LEU A 91 4.08 3.94 2.31
C LEU A 91 3.35 3.04 3.32
N GLN A 92 3.46 1.72 3.17
CA GLN A 92 2.90 0.73 4.08
C GLN A 92 3.63 0.71 5.43
N GLU A 93 4.97 0.79 5.45
CA GLU A 93 5.75 0.94 6.68
C GLU A 93 5.36 2.24 7.43
N ALA A 94 5.22 3.34 6.68
CA ALA A 94 4.84 4.62 7.24
C ALA A 94 3.43 4.61 7.85
N SER A 95 2.45 3.99 7.17
CA SER A 95 1.07 3.92 7.69
C SER A 95 0.96 3.16 9.01
N GLN A 96 1.87 2.23 9.28
CA GLN A 96 1.91 1.47 10.52
C GLN A 96 2.65 2.19 11.65
N THR A 97 3.67 3.00 11.33
CA THR A 97 4.65 3.47 12.33
C THR A 97 4.71 4.98 12.51
N LEU A 98 4.36 5.77 11.49
CA LEU A 98 4.63 7.20 11.46
C LEU A 98 3.62 8.04 12.28
N GLY A 99 2.39 7.54 12.46
CA GLY A 99 1.30 8.26 13.14
C GLY A 99 1.68 8.83 14.52
N PRO A 100 2.16 8.01 15.47
CA PRO A 100 2.58 8.50 16.79
C PRO A 100 3.70 9.56 16.74
N VAL A 101 4.64 9.43 15.79
CA VAL A 101 5.74 10.37 15.61
C VAL A 101 5.23 11.73 15.11
N LEU A 102 4.30 11.72 14.14
CA LEU A 102 3.65 12.93 13.63
C LEU A 102 2.91 13.68 14.73
N GLU A 103 2.21 12.96 15.62
CA GLU A 103 1.51 13.59 16.74
C GLU A 103 2.47 14.29 17.70
N ILE A 104 3.55 13.62 18.09
CA ILE A 104 4.57 14.21 18.99
C ILE A 104 5.24 15.42 18.32
N HIS A 105 5.63 15.31 17.04
CA HIS A 105 6.23 16.42 16.31
C HIS A 105 5.26 17.61 16.20
N ALA A 106 4.00 17.36 15.85
CA ALA A 106 2.96 18.38 15.78
C ALA A 106 2.70 19.06 17.13
N GLN A 107 2.77 18.32 18.23
CA GLN A 107 2.63 18.87 19.59
C GLN A 107 3.81 19.78 19.93
N ASN A 108 5.05 19.34 19.68
CA ASN A 108 6.26 20.13 19.91
C ASN A 108 6.26 21.42 19.09
N LEU A 109 5.91 21.34 17.80
CA LEU A 109 5.81 22.49 16.90
C LEU A 109 4.76 23.50 17.37
N ARG A 110 3.58 23.03 17.81
CA ARG A 110 2.51 23.89 18.37
C ARG A 110 2.90 24.56 19.68
N ALA A 111 3.74 23.92 20.48
CA ALA A 111 4.21 24.44 21.75
C ALA A 111 5.38 25.44 21.59
N LEU A 112 6.14 25.37 20.49
CA LEU A 112 7.32 26.20 20.24
C LEU A 112 7.08 27.72 20.41
N PRO A 113 5.97 28.33 19.95
CA PRO A 113 5.73 29.77 20.10
C PRO A 113 5.71 30.27 21.54
N SER A 114 5.51 29.39 22.53
CA SER A 114 5.56 29.73 23.95
C SER A 114 6.99 29.92 24.49
N CYS A 115 8.02 29.52 23.72
CA CYS A 115 9.41 29.58 24.13
C CYS A 115 10.04 30.92 23.75
N GLY A 116 10.84 31.52 24.64
CA GLY A 116 11.46 32.83 24.41
C GLY A 116 12.39 32.87 23.18
N PHE A 117 12.93 31.72 22.76
CA PHE A 117 13.84 31.59 21.62
C PHE A 117 13.15 31.31 20.27
N HIS A 118 11.81 31.15 20.21
CA HIS A 118 11.11 30.69 18.99
C HIS A 118 11.30 31.59 17.76
N ARG A 119 11.58 32.88 17.97
CA ARG A 119 11.85 33.85 16.89
C ARG A 119 13.32 33.99 16.52
N SER A 120 14.20 33.24 17.18
CA SER A 120 15.65 33.35 17.02
C SER A 120 16.20 32.22 16.15
N GLY A 121 17.29 32.49 15.43
CA GLY A 121 17.99 31.48 14.64
C GLY A 121 17.10 30.80 13.61
N ALA A 122 17.21 29.47 13.49
CA ALA A 122 16.50 28.67 12.48
C ALA A 122 15.07 28.27 12.90
N PHE A 123 14.64 28.56 14.14
CA PHE A 123 13.35 28.10 14.66
C PHE A 123 12.13 28.54 13.84
N PRO A 124 12.02 29.78 13.33
CA PRO A 124 10.88 30.17 12.50
C PRO A 124 10.73 29.31 11.24
N ASP A 125 11.84 29.01 10.56
CA ASP A 125 11.82 28.20 9.34
C ASP A 125 11.59 26.73 9.63
N ILE A 126 12.23 26.19 10.68
CA ILE A 126 12.01 24.82 11.14
C ILE A 126 10.54 24.59 11.50
N ALA A 127 9.93 25.54 12.22
CA ALA A 127 8.54 25.44 12.66
C ALA A 127 7.55 25.48 11.50
N ARG A 128 7.74 26.44 10.58
CA ARG A 128 6.93 26.58 9.37
C ARG A 128 7.02 25.32 8.50
N ARG A 129 8.23 24.90 8.15
CA ARG A 129 8.43 23.69 7.32
C ARG A 129 7.90 22.43 8.01
N GLY A 130 8.15 22.27 9.31
CA GLY A 130 7.69 21.11 10.05
C GLY A 130 6.16 21.01 10.08
N THR A 131 5.46 22.14 10.20
CA THR A 131 4.00 22.18 10.20
C THR A 131 3.42 21.72 8.86
N GLU A 132 3.97 22.22 7.75
CA GLU A 132 3.56 21.78 6.40
C GLU A 132 3.88 20.30 6.16
N LEU A 133 5.09 19.86 6.52
CA LEU A 133 5.49 18.45 6.37
C LEU A 133 4.61 17.48 7.16
N VAL A 134 4.20 17.86 8.38
CA VAL A 134 3.26 17.05 9.18
C VAL A 134 1.90 16.95 8.48
N LYS A 135 1.39 18.07 7.97
CA LYS A 135 0.11 18.12 7.25
C LYS A 135 0.15 17.24 6.01
N ASP A 136 1.17 17.39 5.18
CA ASP A 136 1.34 16.63 3.94
C ASP A 136 1.56 15.14 4.23
N ALA A 137 2.34 14.80 5.26
CA ALA A 137 2.55 13.41 5.67
C ALA A 137 1.24 12.76 6.12
N LYS A 138 0.41 13.45 6.91
CA LYS A 138 -0.92 12.96 7.29
C LYS A 138 -1.80 12.71 6.07
N ALA A 139 -1.88 13.67 5.15
CA ALA A 139 -2.64 13.51 3.92
C ALA A 139 -2.14 12.32 3.05
N ARG A 140 -0.82 12.09 2.99
CA ARG A 140 -0.23 10.93 2.31
C ARG A 140 -0.62 9.61 3.00
N LEU A 141 -0.66 9.57 4.33
CA LEU A 141 -1.07 8.38 5.09
C LEU A 141 -2.56 8.10 4.96
N ASP A 142 -3.42 9.12 4.93
CA ASP A 142 -4.86 8.95 4.73
C ASP A 142 -5.17 8.28 3.38
N GLY A 143 -4.36 8.57 2.35
CA GLY A 143 -4.44 7.92 1.03
C GLY A 143 -3.74 6.56 0.92
N ALA A 144 -3.03 6.10 1.95
CA ALA A 144 -2.16 4.92 1.86
C ALA A 144 -2.93 3.62 1.58
N ALA A 145 -4.04 3.39 2.30
CA ALA A 145 -4.84 2.18 2.14
C ALA A 145 -5.38 2.03 0.71
N GLY A 146 -5.86 3.12 0.11
CA GLY A 146 -6.33 3.13 -1.27
C GLY A 146 -5.22 2.85 -2.29
N ALA A 147 -4.03 3.41 -2.07
CA ALA A 147 -2.87 3.17 -2.94
C ALA A 147 -2.42 1.70 -2.89
N VAL A 148 -2.39 1.09 -1.71
CA VAL A 148 -2.05 -0.33 -1.51
C VAL A 148 -3.10 -1.23 -2.17
N ALA A 149 -4.39 -1.00 -1.91
CA ALA A 149 -5.46 -1.81 -2.50
C ALA A 149 -5.47 -1.74 -4.04
N ALA A 150 -5.23 -0.55 -4.61
CA ALA A 150 -5.12 -0.39 -6.06
C ALA A 150 -3.91 -1.12 -6.66
N ALA A 151 -2.79 -1.19 -5.92
CA ALA A 151 -1.62 -1.93 -6.35
C ALA A 151 -1.84 -3.44 -6.31
N GLU A 152 -2.45 -3.96 -5.25
CA GLU A 152 -2.81 -5.37 -5.11
C GLU A 152 -3.78 -5.81 -6.20
N LEU A 153 -4.82 -5.01 -6.47
CA LEU A 153 -5.76 -5.27 -7.57
C LEU A 153 -5.01 -5.39 -8.92
N ARG A 154 -4.12 -4.44 -9.23
CA ARG A 154 -3.34 -4.48 -10.48
C ARG A 154 -2.42 -5.69 -10.56
N GLN A 155 -1.81 -6.09 -9.44
CA GLN A 155 -1.01 -7.31 -9.39
C GLN A 155 -1.88 -8.55 -9.68
N ALA A 156 -3.05 -8.66 -9.04
CA ALA A 156 -3.99 -9.76 -9.27
C ALA A 156 -4.44 -9.80 -10.74
N GLN A 157 -4.70 -8.65 -11.35
CA GLN A 157 -5.05 -8.55 -12.77
C GLN A 157 -3.92 -9.04 -13.68
N ARG A 158 -2.67 -8.64 -13.43
CA ARG A 158 -1.51 -9.12 -14.20
C ARG A 158 -1.29 -10.62 -14.04
N GLN A 159 -1.44 -11.15 -12.83
CA GLN A 159 -1.35 -12.59 -12.59
C GLN A 159 -2.46 -13.34 -13.32
N TRP A 160 -3.70 -12.85 -13.24
CA TRP A 160 -4.82 -13.40 -13.98
C TRP A 160 -4.55 -13.45 -15.50
N GLU A 161 -4.01 -12.38 -16.09
CA GLU A 161 -3.61 -12.35 -17.50
C GLU A 161 -2.47 -13.33 -17.82
N ALA A 162 -1.43 -13.38 -16.98
CA ALA A 162 -0.28 -14.27 -17.19
C ALA A 162 -0.65 -15.77 -17.10
N GLU A 163 -1.58 -16.11 -16.22
CA GLU A 163 -2.06 -17.48 -16.00
C GLU A 163 -3.19 -17.88 -16.97
N ALA A 164 -3.69 -16.94 -17.79
CA ALA A 164 -4.80 -17.17 -18.71
C ALA A 164 -4.62 -18.38 -19.65
N PRO A 165 -3.44 -18.61 -20.27
CA PRO A 165 -3.24 -19.78 -21.14
C PRO A 165 -3.23 -21.10 -20.36
N ALA A 166 -2.71 -21.09 -19.12
CA ALA A 166 -2.66 -22.28 -18.27
C ALA A 166 -4.06 -22.69 -17.82
N ARG A 167 -4.90 -21.72 -17.41
CA ARG A 167 -6.31 -21.98 -17.04
C ARG A 167 -7.10 -22.57 -18.20
N GLU A 168 -6.95 -22.01 -19.40
CA GLU A 168 -7.62 -22.52 -20.61
C GLU A 168 -7.15 -23.94 -20.96
N ALA A 169 -5.84 -24.20 -20.95
CA ALA A 169 -5.29 -25.53 -21.24
C ALA A 169 -5.75 -26.58 -20.22
N GLN A 170 -5.77 -26.22 -18.93
CA GLN A 170 -6.26 -27.08 -17.86
C GLN A 170 -7.75 -27.38 -18.02
N ALA A 171 -8.57 -26.38 -18.32
CA ALA A 171 -10.00 -26.57 -18.57
C ALA A 171 -10.24 -27.51 -19.76
N LYS A 172 -9.48 -27.31 -20.86
CA LYS A 172 -9.54 -28.19 -22.03
C LYS A 172 -9.18 -29.63 -21.69
N GLN A 173 -8.11 -29.84 -20.92
CA GLN A 173 -7.69 -31.19 -20.50
C GLN A 173 -8.71 -31.87 -19.59
N THR A 174 -9.41 -31.09 -18.76
CA THR A 174 -10.36 -31.60 -17.77
C THR A 174 -11.69 -31.99 -18.40
N TRP A 175 -12.20 -31.15 -19.31
CA TRP A 175 -13.57 -31.29 -19.81
C TRP A 175 -13.66 -31.91 -21.21
N CYS A 176 -12.63 -31.78 -22.04
CA CYS A 176 -12.66 -32.31 -23.40
C CYS A 176 -12.15 -33.75 -23.47
N SER A 177 -12.89 -34.60 -24.16
CA SER A 177 -12.44 -35.96 -24.47
C SER A 177 -11.33 -35.98 -25.53
N ALA A 178 -10.54 -37.05 -25.59
CA ALA A 178 -9.52 -37.22 -26.62
C ALA A 178 -10.10 -37.36 -28.04
N ASN A 179 -11.35 -37.81 -28.17
CA ASN A 179 -12.02 -38.06 -29.45
C ASN A 179 -13.18 -37.07 -29.64
N VAL A 180 -12.85 -35.81 -29.87
CA VAL A 180 -13.87 -34.77 -30.08
C VAL A 180 -14.54 -34.91 -31.45
N THR A 181 -15.87 -34.87 -31.47
CA THR A 181 -16.66 -34.83 -32.71
C THR A 181 -17.10 -33.41 -33.01
N VAL A 182 -16.86 -32.93 -34.23
CA VAL A 182 -17.35 -31.62 -34.70
C VAL A 182 -18.88 -31.61 -34.72
N GLY A 183 -19.50 -30.59 -34.13
CA GLY A 183 -20.96 -30.55 -33.95
C GLY A 183 -21.43 -30.96 -32.53
N SER A 184 -20.49 -31.34 -31.65
CA SER A 184 -20.80 -31.77 -30.29
C SER A 184 -21.39 -30.65 -29.43
N GLY A 185 -20.95 -29.40 -29.61
CA GLY A 185 -21.40 -28.28 -28.78
C GLY A 185 -20.94 -28.38 -27.32
N ASP A 186 -19.93 -29.21 -27.03
CA ASP A 186 -19.39 -29.38 -25.70
C ASP A 186 -18.50 -28.17 -25.36
N LEU A 187 -18.97 -27.34 -24.42
CA LEU A 187 -18.31 -26.12 -23.98
C LEU A 187 -17.40 -26.45 -22.78
N TYR A 188 -16.14 -25.99 -22.81
CA TYR A 188 -15.18 -26.30 -21.74
C TYR A 188 -14.63 -25.07 -21.00
N PHE A 189 -14.75 -23.89 -21.58
CA PHE A 189 -14.20 -22.68 -21.00
C PHE A 189 -14.95 -21.44 -21.51
N ALA A 190 -15.10 -20.44 -20.66
CA ALA A 190 -15.59 -19.13 -21.05
C ALA A 190 -14.77 -18.03 -20.37
N ARG A 191 -14.56 -16.92 -21.08
CA ARG A 191 -13.80 -15.77 -20.57
C ARG A 191 -14.46 -14.47 -20.95
N GLN A 192 -14.50 -13.54 -19.99
CA GLN A 192 -14.85 -12.15 -20.25
C GLN A 192 -13.59 -11.29 -20.21
N TYR A 193 -13.36 -10.55 -21.29
CA TYR A 193 -12.23 -9.64 -21.44
C TYR A 193 -12.52 -8.26 -20.85
N PRO A 194 -11.48 -7.47 -20.54
CA PRO A 194 -11.63 -6.11 -20.01
C PRO A 194 -12.45 -5.15 -20.88
N ASN A 195 -12.52 -5.41 -22.19
CA ASN A 195 -13.30 -4.60 -23.13
C ASN A 195 -14.80 -4.95 -23.12
N GLY A 196 -15.24 -5.93 -22.32
CA GLY A 196 -16.63 -6.41 -22.25
C GLY A 196 -16.95 -7.56 -23.20
N ARG A 197 -16.01 -7.98 -24.06
CA ARG A 197 -16.18 -9.13 -24.95
C ARG A 197 -16.20 -10.42 -24.12
N THR A 198 -17.11 -11.32 -24.43
CA THR A 198 -17.16 -12.67 -23.86
C THR A 198 -16.92 -13.71 -24.93
N GLU A 199 -16.06 -14.68 -24.65
CA GLU A 199 -15.77 -15.81 -25.52
C GLU A 199 -16.14 -17.10 -24.80
N TRP A 200 -16.82 -18.01 -25.51
CA TRP A 200 -17.06 -19.38 -25.06
C TRP A 200 -16.35 -20.33 -26.02
N LEU A 201 -15.50 -21.19 -25.46
CA LEU A 201 -14.66 -22.13 -26.20
C LEU A 201 -15.26 -23.53 -26.12
N PHE A 202 -15.35 -24.17 -27.28
CA PHE A 202 -15.90 -25.52 -27.43
C PHE A 202 -14.81 -26.53 -27.73
N CYS A 203 -14.99 -27.76 -27.25
CA CYS A 203 -14.00 -28.82 -27.36
C CYS A 203 -13.64 -29.15 -28.81
N ASP A 204 -14.57 -28.91 -29.75
CA ASP A 204 -14.37 -29.15 -31.17
C ASP A 204 -13.68 -28.00 -31.92
N GLY A 205 -13.18 -27.01 -31.17
CA GLY A 205 -12.42 -25.89 -31.71
C GLY A 205 -13.27 -24.75 -32.25
N LEU A 206 -14.59 -24.81 -32.10
CA LEU A 206 -15.49 -23.70 -32.35
C LEU A 206 -15.49 -22.72 -31.18
N MET A 207 -15.92 -21.49 -31.46
CA MET A 207 -16.00 -20.42 -30.47
C MET A 207 -17.27 -19.61 -30.69
N VAL A 208 -17.96 -19.28 -29.62
CA VAL A 208 -18.98 -18.23 -29.64
C VAL A 208 -18.36 -16.96 -29.07
N GLU A 209 -18.56 -15.84 -29.74
CA GLU A 209 -18.09 -14.53 -29.29
C GLU A 209 -19.29 -13.58 -29.14
N GLN A 210 -19.37 -12.91 -27.99
CA GLN A 210 -20.31 -11.83 -27.74
C GLN A 210 -19.54 -10.51 -27.57
N PRO A 211 -19.76 -9.50 -28.43
CA PRO A 211 -19.21 -8.17 -28.22
C PRO A 211 -19.96 -7.44 -27.08
N PRO A 212 -19.42 -6.35 -26.52
CA PRO A 212 -19.91 -5.73 -25.28
C PRO A 212 -21.38 -5.29 -25.30
N GLU A 213 -21.90 -4.93 -26.47
CA GLU A 213 -23.28 -4.45 -26.66
C GLU A 213 -23.98 -5.17 -27.83
N GLY A 214 -23.58 -6.42 -28.12
CA GLY A 214 -24.16 -7.18 -29.23
C GLY A 214 -24.56 -8.59 -28.88
N GLU A 215 -25.18 -9.24 -29.86
CA GLU A 215 -25.62 -10.62 -29.76
C GLU A 215 -24.43 -11.59 -29.92
N PRO A 216 -24.45 -12.74 -29.22
CA PRO A 216 -23.45 -13.77 -29.40
C PRO A 216 -23.49 -14.32 -30.83
N THR A 217 -22.32 -14.52 -31.43
CA THR A 217 -22.16 -15.07 -32.78
C THR A 217 -21.21 -16.25 -32.77
N LEU A 218 -21.52 -17.27 -33.56
CA LEU A 218 -20.65 -18.44 -33.72
C LEU A 218 -19.54 -18.13 -34.73
N PHE A 219 -18.30 -18.20 -34.28
CA PHE A 219 -17.11 -18.17 -35.13
C PHE A 219 -16.73 -19.59 -35.56
N THR A 220 -16.68 -19.83 -36.88
CA THR A 220 -16.25 -21.10 -37.47
C THR A 220 -14.89 -20.92 -38.13
N PRO A 221 -13.82 -21.57 -37.64
CA PRO A 221 -12.49 -21.46 -38.24
C PRO A 221 -12.42 -21.99 -39.67
N ASP A 222 -11.47 -21.46 -40.44
CA ASP A 222 -11.28 -21.84 -41.85
C ASP A 222 -10.81 -23.28 -42.06
N TRP A 223 -10.13 -23.86 -41.07
CA TRP A 223 -9.65 -25.24 -41.12
C TRP A 223 -10.77 -26.30 -41.05
N ILE A 224 -12.00 -25.91 -40.68
CA ILE A 224 -13.15 -26.82 -40.64
C ILE A 224 -13.56 -27.22 -42.07
N SER A 225 -13.54 -28.52 -42.34
CA SER A 225 -13.87 -29.08 -43.65
C SER A 225 -15.33 -28.78 -44.05
N ARG A 226 -15.61 -28.70 -45.35
CA ARG A 226 -16.99 -28.52 -45.86
C ARG A 226 -17.96 -29.59 -45.36
N ARG A 227 -17.48 -30.81 -45.13
CA ARG A 227 -18.29 -31.91 -44.61
C ARG A 227 -18.68 -31.65 -43.16
N ASP A 228 -17.74 -31.20 -42.34
CA ASP A 228 -17.98 -30.94 -40.93
C ASP A 228 -18.79 -29.67 -40.70
N ARG A 229 -18.66 -28.64 -41.56
CA ARG A 229 -19.54 -27.46 -41.54
C ARG A 229 -21.03 -27.80 -41.61
N ARG A 230 -21.40 -28.89 -42.30
CA ARG A 230 -22.80 -29.35 -42.38
C ARG A 230 -23.31 -29.97 -41.08
N ARG A 231 -22.42 -30.35 -40.17
CA ARG A 231 -22.75 -30.93 -38.85
C ARG A 231 -22.88 -29.85 -37.78
N ILE A 232 -22.32 -28.67 -38.02
CA ILE A 232 -22.42 -27.52 -37.12
C ILE A 232 -23.85 -26.97 -37.17
N GLN A 233 -24.53 -27.00 -36.03
CA GLN A 233 -25.83 -26.35 -35.84
C GLN A 233 -25.64 -25.09 -35.00
N PRO A 234 -25.62 -23.88 -35.59
CA PRO A 234 -25.26 -22.67 -34.87
C PRO A 234 -26.06 -22.43 -33.58
N GLN A 235 -27.37 -22.68 -33.62
CA GLN A 235 -28.25 -22.50 -32.46
C GLN A 235 -27.81 -23.32 -31.24
N LYS A 236 -27.30 -24.55 -31.46
CA LYS A 236 -26.83 -25.42 -30.37
C LYS A 236 -25.66 -24.79 -29.59
N TYR A 237 -24.74 -24.12 -30.29
CA TYR A 237 -23.62 -23.43 -29.65
C TYR A 237 -24.06 -22.17 -28.93
N LEU A 238 -24.98 -21.40 -29.54
CA LEU A 238 -25.53 -20.20 -28.92
C LEU A 238 -26.32 -20.52 -27.65
N ASP A 239 -27.11 -21.60 -27.67
CA ASP A 239 -27.86 -22.08 -26.51
C ASP A 239 -26.93 -22.57 -25.39
N ALA A 240 -25.87 -23.32 -25.74
CA ALA A 240 -24.85 -23.75 -24.79
C ALA A 240 -24.09 -22.56 -24.16
N ALA A 241 -23.72 -21.56 -24.94
CA ALA A 241 -23.10 -20.34 -24.44
C ALA A 241 -24.03 -19.58 -23.48
N LYS A 242 -25.32 -19.48 -23.81
CA LYS A 242 -26.35 -18.84 -22.98
C LYS A 242 -26.63 -19.60 -21.67
N ALA A 243 -26.54 -20.92 -21.69
CA ALA A 243 -26.75 -21.77 -20.53
C ALA A 243 -25.51 -21.90 -19.62
N TYR A 244 -24.35 -21.38 -20.04
CA TYR A 244 -23.12 -21.47 -19.27
C TYR A 244 -23.22 -20.67 -17.96
N PRO A 245 -22.86 -21.25 -16.80
CA PRO A 245 -22.96 -20.58 -15.52
C PRO A 245 -22.13 -19.28 -15.49
N SER A 246 -22.77 -18.18 -15.11
CA SER A 246 -22.13 -16.86 -15.11
C SER A 246 -20.97 -16.77 -14.12
N GLU A 247 -21.02 -17.56 -13.05
CA GLU A 247 -20.02 -17.68 -11.99
C GLU A 247 -18.78 -18.45 -12.42
N GLU A 248 -18.86 -19.29 -13.46
CA GLU A 248 -17.73 -20.05 -13.99
C GLU A 248 -16.97 -19.32 -15.11
N ILE A 249 -17.49 -18.18 -15.58
CA ILE A 249 -16.79 -17.35 -16.58
C ILE A 249 -15.50 -16.80 -15.96
N ASP A 250 -14.36 -17.07 -16.60
CA ASP A 250 -13.07 -16.50 -16.24
C ASP A 250 -13.11 -14.98 -16.41
N ARG A 251 -13.19 -14.26 -15.30
CA ARG A 251 -13.23 -12.79 -15.27
C ARG A 251 -11.97 -12.23 -14.64
N ARG A 252 -11.54 -11.10 -15.18
CA ARG A 252 -10.50 -10.30 -14.54
C ARG A 252 -11.00 -9.81 -13.16
N PRO A 253 -10.19 -9.93 -12.09
CA PRO A 253 -10.57 -9.42 -10.77
C PRO A 253 -10.95 -7.94 -10.79
N ASP A 254 -12.03 -7.61 -10.09
CA ASP A 254 -12.55 -6.26 -9.87
C ASP A 254 -12.15 -5.67 -8.50
N SER A 255 -11.67 -6.52 -7.60
CA SER A 255 -11.24 -6.20 -6.24
C SER A 255 -9.96 -6.97 -5.86
N GLY A 256 -9.18 -6.42 -4.92
CA GLY A 256 -7.94 -7.04 -4.46
C GLY A 256 -8.20 -8.33 -3.65
N PRO A 257 -7.22 -9.23 -3.52
CA PRO A 257 -7.38 -10.54 -2.87
C PRO A 257 -7.86 -10.50 -1.41
N GLY A 258 -7.78 -9.35 -0.72
CA GLY A 258 -8.30 -9.16 0.64
C GLY A 258 -9.79 -8.79 0.75
N ALA A 259 -10.47 -8.44 -0.34
CA ALA A 259 -11.88 -8.04 -0.33
C ALA A 259 -12.86 -9.20 -0.56
N GLY A 260 -12.35 -10.38 -0.95
CA GLY A 260 -13.17 -11.52 -1.38
C GLY A 260 -13.60 -12.50 -0.30
N THR A 261 -13.18 -12.34 0.96
CA THR A 261 -13.43 -13.34 2.02
C THR A 261 -14.80 -13.23 2.73
N GLU A 262 -15.79 -12.58 2.12
CA GLU A 262 -17.15 -12.48 2.68
C GLU A 262 -18.28 -12.90 1.73
N ALA A 263 -17.97 -13.29 0.48
CA ALA A 263 -18.99 -13.66 -0.51
C ALA A 263 -19.12 -15.17 -0.78
N ALA A 264 -18.34 -16.02 -0.11
CA ALA A 264 -18.42 -17.49 -0.25
C ALA A 264 -18.94 -18.15 1.04
N THR A 265 -20.13 -17.76 1.49
CA THR A 265 -20.97 -18.61 2.35
C THR A 265 -22.41 -18.14 2.24
N ARG A 266 -23.14 -18.73 1.30
CA ARG A 266 -24.59 -18.96 1.36
C ARG A 266 -25.01 -19.90 0.26
#